data_AF-D8M982-F1
#
_entry.id   AF-D8M982-F1
#
_cell.length_a   1.000
_cell.length_b   1.000
_cell.length_c   1.000
_cell.angle_alpha   90.00
_cell.angle_beta   90.00
_cell.angle_gamma   90.00
#
_symmetry.space_group_name_H-M   'P 1'
#
loop_
_entity.id
_entity.type
_entity.pdbx_description
1 polymer ?
#
loop_
_entity_poly.entity_id
_entity_poly.type
_entity_poly.pdbx_seq_one_letter_code
_entity_poly.pdbx_strand_id
1 'polypeptide(L)'
;MWLNCITSLVFSILAQPNLTDVGTGIATHTIYKDAYLSPIHFYPDSYVKSFSIDPALPDGLSFNEKLGVINGTYHGDVGQSTVYTVTATGPDREVQSVFTLNYKGKDPQPHLL
;
A
#
# COMPACT_ATOMS: atom_id res chain seq x y z
N MET A 1 36.25 35.44 -34.09
CA MET A 1 36.09 34.00 -33.77
C MET A 1 35.28 33.90 -32.49
N TRP A 2 33.99 33.64 -32.59
CA TRP A 2 33.17 33.27 -31.43
C TRP A 2 33.26 31.75 -31.27
N LEU A 3 33.74 31.28 -30.12
CA LEU A 3 33.67 29.87 -29.76
C LEU A 3 32.56 29.71 -28.73
N ASN A 4 31.48 29.08 -29.18
CA ASN A 4 30.37 28.64 -28.35
C ASN A 4 30.90 27.62 -27.34
N CYS A 5 30.82 27.94 -26.04
CA CYS A 5 31.03 26.94 -25.00
C CYS A 5 29.67 26.64 -24.37
N ILE A 6 29.28 25.38 -24.51
CA ILE A 6 27.97 24.81 -24.23
C ILE A 6 27.69 25.00 -22.74
N THR A 7 26.52 25.55 -22.40
CA THR A 7 25.99 25.51 -21.03
C THR A 7 25.78 24.06 -20.65
N SER A 8 26.74 23.48 -19.94
CA SER A 8 26.58 22.20 -19.28
C SER A 8 25.53 22.37 -18.20
N LEU A 9 24.27 22.08 -18.53
CA LEU A 9 23.22 21.91 -17.53
C LEU A 9 23.58 20.62 -16.78
N VAL A 10 24.35 20.76 -15.70
CA VAL A 10 24.49 19.68 -14.73
C VAL A 10 23.09 19.43 -14.15
N PHE A 11 22.40 18.43 -14.71
CA PHE A 11 21.33 17.77 -13.98
C PHE A 11 22.00 17.18 -12.75
N SER A 12 21.85 17.85 -11.61
CA SER A 12 22.22 17.27 -10.32
C SER A 12 21.47 15.95 -10.22
N ILE A 13 22.18 14.83 -10.36
CA ILE A 13 21.68 13.53 -9.92
C ILE A 13 21.64 13.64 -8.40
N LEU A 14 20.57 14.21 -7.86
CA LEU A 14 20.28 14.06 -6.45
C LEU A 14 20.12 12.55 -6.25
N ALA A 15 21.04 11.94 -5.51
CA ALA A 15 20.85 10.57 -5.07
C ALA A 15 19.46 10.50 -4.40
N GLN A 16 18.56 9.66 -4.92
CA GLN A 16 17.26 9.47 -4.28
C GLN A 16 17.51 9.02 -2.83
N PRO A 17 16.77 9.56 -1.85
CA PRO A 17 16.92 9.11 -0.47
C PRO A 17 16.71 7.59 -0.42
N ASN A 18 17.46 6.89 0.42
CA ASN A 18 17.26 5.45 0.59
C ASN A 18 15.84 5.21 1.12
N LEU A 19 15.18 4.16 0.64
CA LEU A 19 13.93 3.67 1.23
C LEU A 19 14.20 3.28 2.69
N THR A 20 13.51 3.90 3.65
CA THR A 20 13.67 3.56 5.07
C THR A 20 12.37 3.17 5.76
N ASP A 21 11.23 3.56 5.21
CA ASP A 21 9.92 3.27 5.78
C ASP A 21 8.86 3.00 4.70
N VAL A 22 7.89 2.16 5.06
CA VAL A 22 6.63 1.99 4.34
C VAL A 22 5.51 1.73 5.34
N GLY A 23 4.37 2.39 5.15
CA GLY A 23 3.21 2.13 5.98
C GLY A 23 1.97 2.90 5.58
N THR A 24 0.88 2.65 6.30
CA THR A 24 -0.42 3.32 6.10
C THR A 24 -0.65 4.46 7.11
N GLY A 25 0.26 4.62 8.09
CA GLY A 25 0.10 5.47 9.26
C GLY A 25 -0.76 4.85 10.39
N ILE A 26 -1.34 3.66 10.18
CA ILE A 26 -2.11 2.91 11.18
C ILE A 26 -1.69 1.43 11.19
N ALA A 27 -1.74 0.79 12.35
CA ALA A 27 -1.40 -0.62 12.48
C ALA A 27 -2.55 -1.57 12.12
N THR A 28 -3.79 -1.09 12.23
CA THR A 28 -5.00 -1.92 12.10
C THR A 28 -6.09 -1.18 11.36
N HIS A 29 -6.79 -1.88 10.45
CA HIS A 29 -7.97 -1.36 9.77
C HIS A 29 -9.11 -2.38 9.85
N THR A 30 -10.34 -1.88 10.01
CA THR A 30 -11.53 -2.72 10.04
C THR A 30 -12.27 -2.57 8.72
N ILE A 31 -12.55 -3.69 8.07
CA ILE A 31 -13.34 -3.74 6.84
C ILE A 31 -14.65 -4.50 7.09
N TYR A 32 -15.65 -4.15 6.30
CA TYR A 32 -16.99 -4.71 6.42
C TYR A 32 -17.27 -5.65 5.25
N LYS A 33 -17.74 -6.85 5.56
CA LYS A 33 -18.19 -7.84 4.56
C LYS A 33 -19.22 -7.20 3.62
N ASP A 34 -19.07 -7.48 2.33
CA ASP A 34 -19.94 -6.97 1.26
C ASP A 34 -20.02 -5.43 1.18
N ALA A 35 -19.07 -4.72 1.81
CA ALA A 35 -18.84 -3.30 1.60
C ALA A 35 -17.66 -3.10 0.66
N TYR A 36 -17.77 -2.17 -0.29
CA TYR A 36 -16.61 -1.74 -1.04
C TYR A 36 -15.61 -1.08 -0.09
N LEU A 37 -14.37 -1.55 -0.10
CA LEU A 37 -13.29 -1.04 0.70
C LEU A 37 -12.85 0.33 0.17
N SER A 38 -12.83 1.35 1.04
CA SER A 38 -12.05 2.55 0.75
C SER A 38 -10.58 2.13 0.59
N PRO A 39 -9.92 2.40 -0.55
CA PRO A 39 -8.59 1.88 -0.82
C PRO A 39 -7.59 2.18 0.29
N ILE A 40 -6.82 1.17 0.68
CA ILE A 40 -5.77 1.29 1.69
C ILE A 40 -4.45 1.43 0.96
N HIS A 41 -3.79 2.57 1.17
CA HIS A 41 -2.52 2.90 0.53
C HIS A 41 -1.35 2.68 1.49
N PHE A 42 -0.32 2.00 1.00
CA PHE A 42 0.99 1.92 1.65
C PHE A 42 1.89 2.99 1.04
N TYR A 43 2.29 3.95 1.86
CA TYR A 43 3.12 5.07 1.44
C TYR A 43 4.58 4.78 1.82
N PRO A 44 5.48 4.58 0.84
CA PRO A 44 6.90 4.55 1.09
C PRO A 44 7.43 5.99 1.27
N ASP A 45 8.49 6.14 2.05
CA ASP A 45 9.19 7.42 2.22
C ASP A 45 10.10 7.79 1.05
N SER A 46 10.32 6.85 0.11
CA SER A 46 11.13 7.04 -1.08
C SER A 46 10.60 6.21 -2.27
N TYR A 47 11.33 6.27 -3.39
CA TYR A 47 11.04 5.52 -4.59
C TYR A 47 11.11 4.00 -4.36
N VAL A 48 10.11 3.31 -4.90
CA VAL A 48 9.97 1.85 -4.88
C VAL A 48 9.77 1.33 -6.30
N LYS A 49 10.29 0.14 -6.58
CA LYS A 49 10.09 -0.59 -7.83
C LYS A 49 8.78 -1.40 -7.81
N SER A 50 8.45 -1.97 -6.66
CA SER A 50 7.31 -2.87 -6.48
C SER A 50 6.95 -3.03 -5.01
N PHE A 51 5.78 -3.61 -4.79
CA PHE A 51 5.29 -4.07 -3.50
C PHE A 51 4.87 -5.54 -3.58
N SER A 52 4.87 -6.21 -2.43
CA SER A 52 4.23 -7.52 -2.25
C SER A 52 3.50 -7.57 -0.91
N ILE A 53 2.59 -8.54 -0.75
CA ILE A 53 1.82 -8.75 0.47
C ILE A 53 1.75 -10.26 0.80
N ASP A 54 1.92 -10.59 2.07
CA ASP A 54 1.76 -11.96 2.59
C ASP A 54 1.03 -11.95 3.95
N PRO A 55 0.05 -12.84 4.20
CA PRO A 55 -0.47 -13.87 3.29
C PRO A 55 -1.25 -13.29 2.11
N ALA A 56 -1.67 -14.15 1.18
CA ALA A 56 -2.55 -13.76 0.08
C ALA A 56 -3.86 -13.16 0.63
N LEU A 57 -4.37 -12.14 -0.07
CA LEU A 57 -5.66 -11.53 0.28
C LEU A 57 -6.82 -12.51 0.01
N PRO A 58 -7.85 -12.52 0.87
CA PRO A 58 -9.06 -13.31 0.64
C PRO A 58 -9.80 -12.87 -0.63
N ASP A 59 -10.68 -13.75 -1.11
CA ASP A 59 -11.49 -13.49 -2.31
C ASP A 59 -12.24 -12.16 -2.25
N GLY A 60 -12.19 -11.47 -3.39
CA GLY A 60 -12.83 -10.16 -3.61
C GLY A 60 -11.98 -8.96 -3.18
N LEU A 61 -10.90 -9.16 -2.42
CA LEU A 61 -9.86 -8.15 -2.23
C LEU A 61 -8.72 -8.35 -3.25
N SER A 62 -8.03 -7.27 -3.57
CA SER A 62 -6.90 -7.29 -4.51
C SER A 62 -5.82 -6.32 -4.05
N PHE A 63 -4.56 -6.69 -4.33
CA PHE A 63 -3.40 -5.86 -4.05
C PHE A 63 -2.77 -5.39 -5.35
N ASN A 64 -2.62 -4.08 -5.50
CA ASN A 64 -1.88 -3.50 -6.61
C ASN A 64 -0.39 -3.43 -6.25
N GLU A 65 0.40 -4.39 -6.73
CA GLU A 65 1.84 -4.48 -6.50
C GLU A 65 2.67 -3.30 -7.03
N LYS A 66 2.11 -2.45 -7.90
CA LYS A 66 2.80 -1.24 -8.38
C LYS A 66 2.52 -0.02 -7.51
N LEU A 67 1.31 0.08 -6.98
CA LEU A 67 0.86 1.26 -6.24
C LEU A 67 0.85 1.04 -4.71
N GLY A 68 0.99 -0.21 -4.25
CA GLY A 68 0.87 -0.55 -2.83
C GLY A 68 -0.55 -0.31 -2.31
N VAL A 69 -1.57 -0.70 -3.08
CA VAL A 69 -2.97 -0.41 -2.75
C VAL A 69 -3.78 -1.69 -2.59
N ILE A 70 -4.45 -1.84 -1.44
CA ILE A 70 -5.50 -2.84 -1.24
C ILE A 70 -6.85 -2.22 -1.59
N ASN A 71 -7.65 -2.91 -2.42
CA ASN A 71 -9.01 -2.50 -2.77
C ASN A 71 -9.91 -3.72 -3.02
N GLY A 72 -11.19 -3.47 -3.28
CA GLY A 72 -12.18 -4.49 -3.61
C GLY A 72 -13.27 -4.64 -2.55
N THR A 73 -13.93 -5.79 -2.53
CA THR A 73 -15.03 -6.11 -1.63
C THR A 73 -14.74 -7.45 -0.96
N TYR A 74 -14.70 -7.47 0.37
CA TYR A 74 -14.45 -8.72 1.10
C TYR A 74 -15.71 -9.58 1.21
N HIS A 75 -15.60 -10.86 0.85
CA HIS A 75 -16.73 -11.82 0.87
C HIS A 75 -16.57 -12.98 1.87
N GLY A 76 -15.45 -13.07 2.59
CA GLY A 76 -15.16 -14.15 3.52
C GLY A 76 -15.89 -14.05 4.87
N ASP A 77 -15.46 -14.90 5.82
CA ASP A 77 -16.04 -14.99 7.17
C ASP A 77 -15.67 -13.81 8.08
N VAL A 78 -16.59 -13.43 8.96
CA VAL A 78 -16.40 -12.29 9.87
C VAL A 78 -16.00 -12.76 11.27
N GLY A 79 -15.51 -11.83 12.09
CA GLY A 79 -15.08 -12.12 13.46
C GLY A 79 -13.65 -12.63 13.58
N GLN A 80 -12.89 -12.54 12.49
CA GLN A 80 -11.46 -12.88 12.43
C GLN A 80 -10.62 -11.64 12.13
N SER A 81 -9.33 -11.76 12.39
CA SER A 81 -8.32 -10.78 12.01
C SER A 81 -7.12 -11.47 11.38
N THR A 82 -6.53 -10.86 10.36
CA THR A 82 -5.34 -11.39 9.69
C THR A 82 -4.24 -10.33 9.70
N VAL A 83 -3.05 -10.76 10.09
CA VAL A 83 -1.84 -9.95 10.04
C VAL A 83 -1.19 -10.14 8.68
N TYR A 84 -0.94 -9.04 7.99
CA TYR A 84 -0.26 -8.97 6.70
C TYR A 84 1.08 -8.29 6.85
N THR A 85 2.08 -8.81 6.14
CA THR A 85 3.36 -8.16 5.91
C THR A 85 3.35 -7.62 4.49
N VAL A 86 3.47 -6.29 4.36
CA VAL A 86 3.67 -5.63 3.07
C VAL A 86 5.14 -5.31 2.93
N THR A 87 5.75 -5.78 1.85
CA THR A 87 7.15 -5.47 1.52
C THR A 87 7.19 -4.45 0.40
N ALA A 88 7.92 -3.36 0.60
CA ALA A 88 8.26 -2.40 -0.43
C ALA A 88 9.70 -2.66 -0.90
N THR A 89 9.88 -2.89 -2.19
CA THR A 89 11.18 -3.16 -2.81
C THR A 89 11.69 -1.90 -3.49
N GLY A 90 12.72 -1.28 -2.92
CA GLY A 90 13.44 -0.16 -3.50
C GLY A 90 14.54 -0.58 -4.47
N PRO A 91 15.34 0.36 -4.98
CA PRO A 91 16.45 0.05 -5.88
C PRO A 91 17.48 -0.92 -5.30
N ASP A 92 17.86 -0.69 -4.03
CA ASP A 92 18.99 -1.33 -3.36
C ASP A 92 18.60 -2.14 -2.11
N ARG A 93 17.35 -2.01 -1.65
CA ARG A 93 16.89 -2.65 -0.42
C ARG A 93 15.37 -2.83 -0.37
N GLU A 94 14.94 -3.61 0.60
CA GLU A 94 13.54 -3.78 0.95
C GLU A 94 13.25 -3.24 2.36
N VAL A 95 12.02 -2.79 2.55
CA VAL A 95 11.46 -2.39 3.86
C VAL A 95 10.08 -3.03 4.00
N GLN A 96 9.74 -3.43 5.23
CA GLN A 96 8.50 -4.12 5.53
C GLN A 96 7.62 -3.31 6.47
N SER A 97 6.31 -3.43 6.27
CA SER A 97 5.27 -2.94 7.15
C SER A 97 4.40 -4.10 7.60
N VAL A 98 4.05 -4.14 8.89
CA VAL A 98 3.08 -5.10 9.42
C VAL A 98 1.76 -4.38 9.64
N PHE A 99 0.69 -4.96 9.12
CA PHE A 99 -0.63 -4.35 9.12
C PHE A 99 -1.71 -5.41 9.35
N THR A 100 -2.71 -5.09 10.19
CA THR A 100 -3.77 -6.03 10.54
C THR A 100 -5.10 -5.62 9.92
N LEU A 101 -5.77 -6.55 9.24
CA LEU A 101 -7.17 -6.39 8.84
C LEU A 101 -8.10 -7.11 9.81
N ASN A 102 -9.12 -6.40 10.29
CA ASN A 102 -10.23 -6.95 11.06
C ASN A 102 -11.46 -7.08 10.16
N TYR A 103 -12.09 -8.24 10.15
CA TYR A 103 -13.27 -8.51 9.33
C TYR A 103 -14.55 -8.45 10.16
N LYS A 104 -15.45 -7.53 9.84
CA LYS A 104 -16.75 -7.40 10.51
C LYS A 104 -17.92 -7.53 9.54
N GLY A 105 -19.07 -7.96 10.04
CA GLY A 105 -20.32 -7.84 9.30
C GLY A 105 -20.79 -6.39 9.28
N LYS A 106 -21.51 -5.96 8.24
CA LYS A 106 -22.32 -4.74 8.36
C LYS A 106 -23.36 -4.99 9.46
N ASP A 107 -23.53 -4.05 10.39
CA ASP A 107 -24.63 -4.13 11.34
C ASP A 107 -25.96 -4.29 10.57
N PRO A 108 -26.93 -5.06 11.09
CA PRO A 108 -28.26 -5.09 10.50
C PRO A 108 -28.77 -3.64 10.47
N GLN A 109 -28.96 -3.09 9.26
CA GLN A 109 -29.65 -1.82 9.11
C GLN A 109 -31.01 -1.95 9.80
N PRO A 110 -31.36 -1.11 10.79
CA PRO A 110 -32.72 -1.10 11.30
C PRO A 110 -33.65 -0.77 10.14
N HIS A 111 -34.59 -1.68 9.85
CA HIS A 111 -35.67 -1.38 8.93
C HIS A 111 -36.48 -0.25 9.56
N LEU A 112 -36.48 0.92 8.92
CA LEU A 112 -37.45 1.98 9.24
C LEU A 112 -38.83 1.39 8.90
N LEU A 113 -39.58 1.03 9.94
CA LEU A 113 -41.00 0.70 9.88
C LEU A 113 -41.82 1.97 9.60
#